data_AF-A0A952UKF0-F1
#
_entry.id   AF-A0A952UKF0-F1
#
_cell.length_a   1.000
_cell.length_b   1.000
_cell.length_c   1.000
_cell.angle_alpha   90.00
_cell.angle_beta   90.00
_cell.angle_gamma   90.00
#
_symmetry.space_group_name_H-M   'P 1'
#
loop_
_entity.id
_entity.type
_entity.pdbx_description
1 polymer ?
#
loop_
_entity_poly.entity_id
_entity_poly.type
_entity_poly.pdbx_seq_one_letter_code
_entity_poly.pdbx_strand_id
1 'polypeptide(L)'
;MLQADSRSEIKLPARNVRELARSMKKAVNGALDHWRYRVLLNRQAFPQPARAILVVCKGNICRSPLAEAYLKDQVKKSGLPIDVYSAGLETSFGKPAHPLAQLVGTQGGLILNQHATQPLHKEQVERADMILVMEWR
;
A
#
# COMPACT_ATOMS: atom_id res chain seq x y z
N MET A 1 0.94 -38.71 -46.59
CA MET A 1 -0.30 -39.37 -46.13
C MET A 1 -0.14 -39.61 -44.64
N LEU A 2 -0.32 -38.58 -43.82
CA LEU A 2 -1.52 -38.31 -42.99
C LEU A 2 -1.96 -39.51 -42.14
N GLN A 3 -1.73 -39.43 -40.83
CA GLN A 3 -2.70 -39.59 -39.71
C GLN A 3 -1.93 -39.51 -38.37
N ALA A 4 -2.03 -38.41 -37.62
CA ALA A 4 -3.06 -38.08 -36.60
C ALA A 4 -2.81 -38.84 -35.27
N ASP A 5 -2.05 -38.26 -34.34
CA ASP A 5 -2.51 -37.43 -33.19
C ASP A 5 -3.33 -38.22 -32.16
N SER A 6 -2.65 -38.82 -31.17
CA SER A 6 -3.28 -39.27 -29.91
C SER A 6 -2.96 -38.26 -28.80
N ARG A 7 -3.83 -37.27 -28.69
CA ARG A 7 -3.86 -36.27 -27.63
C ARG A 7 -3.88 -36.96 -26.27
N SER A 8 -2.81 -36.76 -25.50
CA SER A 8 -2.82 -37.00 -24.07
C SER A 8 -3.84 -36.05 -23.42
N GLU A 9 -4.92 -36.63 -22.87
CA GLU A 9 -5.88 -35.89 -22.06
C GLU A 9 -5.16 -35.29 -20.85
N ILE A 10 -4.98 -33.97 -20.87
CA ILE A 10 -4.57 -33.20 -19.69
C ILE A 10 -5.75 -33.26 -18.71
N LYS A 11 -5.74 -34.24 -17.80
CA LYS A 11 -6.65 -34.28 -16.65
C LYS A 11 -6.35 -33.13 -15.72
N LEU A 12 -7.10 -32.04 -15.85
CA LEU A 12 -7.13 -30.96 -14.87
C LEU A 12 -7.72 -31.50 -13.55
N PRO A 13 -7.08 -31.28 -12.39
CA PRO A 13 -7.62 -31.75 -11.12
C PRO A 13 -8.97 -31.07 -10.85
N ALA A 14 -9.97 -31.86 -10.44
CA ALA A 14 -11.31 -31.38 -10.13
C ALA A 14 -11.25 -30.39 -8.95
N ARG A 15 -11.11 -29.10 -9.25
CA ARG A 15 -11.33 -28.02 -8.27
C ARG A 15 -12.73 -28.21 -7.71
N ASN A 16 -12.84 -28.38 -6.38
CA ASN A 16 -14.12 -28.49 -5.70
C ASN A 16 -14.99 -27.28 -6.08
N VAL A 17 -16.24 -27.50 -6.48
CA VAL A 17 -17.20 -26.44 -6.88
C VAL A 17 -17.27 -25.34 -5.81
N ARG A 18 -17.10 -25.69 -4.53
CA ARG A 18 -17.04 -24.74 -3.40
C ARG A 18 -15.81 -23.82 -3.43
N GLU A 19 -14.67 -24.30 -3.91
CA GLU A 19 -13.45 -23.49 -4.07
C GLU A 19 -13.56 -22.55 -5.24
N LEU A 20 -14.12 -23.02 -6.37
CA LEU A 20 -14.37 -22.18 -7.52
C LEU A 20 -15.34 -21.05 -7.16
N ALA A 21 -16.45 -21.37 -6.48
CA ALA A 21 -17.41 -20.37 -6.01
C ALA A 21 -16.79 -19.34 -5.05
N ARG A 22 -15.92 -19.78 -4.13
CA ARG A 22 -15.15 -18.87 -3.25
C ARG A 22 -14.21 -17.95 -4.04
N SER A 23 -13.49 -18.50 -5.01
CA SER A 23 -12.57 -17.74 -5.87
C SER A 23 -13.31 -16.69 -6.69
N MET A 24 -14.44 -17.08 -7.31
CA MET A 24 -15.29 -16.17 -8.08
C MET A 24 -15.87 -15.06 -7.21
N LYS A 25 -16.38 -15.40 -6.01
CA LYS A 25 -16.90 -14.39 -5.06
C LYS A 25 -15.80 -13.41 -4.64
N LYS A 26 -14.58 -13.89 -4.41
CA LYS A 26 -13.42 -13.03 -4.11
C LYS A 26 -13.08 -12.09 -5.27
N ALA A 27 -13.11 -12.59 -6.51
CA ALA A 27 -12.85 -11.78 -7.70
C ALA A 27 -13.93 -10.70 -7.92
N VAL A 28 -15.21 -11.07 -7.80
CA VAL A 28 -16.34 -10.14 -7.92
C VAL A 28 -16.30 -9.08 -6.82
N ASN A 29 -16.07 -9.48 -5.57
CA ASN A 29 -15.93 -8.52 -4.47
C ASN A 29 -14.72 -7.60 -4.68
N GLY A 30 -13.57 -8.12 -5.14
CA GLY A 30 -12.41 -7.30 -5.45
C GLY A 30 -12.69 -6.27 -6.56
N ALA A 31 -13.44 -6.65 -7.60
CA ALA A 31 -13.84 -5.74 -8.67
C ALA A 31 -14.84 -4.66 -8.18
N LEU A 32 -15.82 -5.06 -7.37
CA LEU A 32 -16.78 -4.15 -6.75
C LEU A 32 -16.11 -3.18 -5.77
N ASP A 33 -15.21 -3.68 -4.93
CA ASP A 33 -14.44 -2.88 -3.99
C ASP A 33 -13.55 -1.89 -4.74
N HIS A 34 -12.86 -2.32 -5.80
CA HIS A 34 -12.08 -1.44 -6.66
C HIS A 34 -12.94 -0.36 -7.33
N TRP A 35 -14.14 -0.70 -7.82
CA TRP A 35 -15.06 0.29 -8.40
C TRP A 35 -15.57 1.29 -7.35
N ARG A 36 -16.00 0.80 -6.18
CA ARG A 36 -16.43 1.65 -5.05
C ARG A 36 -15.32 2.57 -4.58
N TYR A 37 -14.10 2.05 -4.44
CA TYR A 37 -12.91 2.84 -4.09
C TYR A 37 -12.62 3.90 -5.14
N ARG A 38 -12.68 3.55 -6.43
CA ARG A 38 -12.43 4.51 -7.51
C ARG A 38 -13.43 5.66 -7.50
N VAL A 39 -14.72 5.40 -7.22
CA VAL A 39 -15.74 6.44 -7.09
C VAL A 39 -15.48 7.34 -5.86
N LEU A 40 -15.06 6.77 -4.73
CA LEU A 40 -14.70 7.53 -3.53
C LEU A 40 -13.43 8.37 -3.72
N LEU A 41 -12.40 7.80 -4.34
CA LEU A 41 -11.13 8.49 -4.64
C LEU A 41 -11.35 9.62 -5.66
N ASN A 42 -12.20 9.42 -6.68
CA ASN A 42 -12.57 10.49 -7.59
C ASN A 42 -13.38 11.62 -6.92
N ARG A 43 -13.97 11.37 -5.74
CA ARG A 43 -14.68 12.38 -4.94
C ARG A 43 -13.81 13.06 -3.89
N GLN A 44 -12.77 12.38 -3.38
CA GLN A 44 -11.81 13.02 -2.49
C GLN A 44 -10.94 13.97 -3.31
N ALA A 45 -11.19 15.27 -3.17
CA ALA A 45 -10.38 16.29 -3.80
C ALA A 45 -8.94 16.16 -3.30
N PHE A 46 -8.04 15.73 -4.18
CA PHE A 46 -6.61 15.87 -3.94
C PHE A 46 -6.32 17.37 -3.94
N PRO A 47 -5.72 17.94 -2.88
CA PRO A 47 -5.38 19.36 -2.88
C PRO A 47 -4.43 19.64 -4.04
N GLN A 48 -4.71 20.71 -4.80
CA GLN A 48 -3.87 21.12 -5.92
C GLN A 48 -3.38 22.56 -5.71
N PRO A 49 -2.05 22.80 -5.74
CA PRO A 49 -0.97 21.82 -5.87
C PRO A 49 -0.65 21.13 -4.53
N ALA A 50 -0.52 19.80 -4.51
CA ALA A 50 0.07 19.09 -3.37
C ALA A 50 1.60 19.06 -3.49
N ARG A 51 2.30 19.51 -2.45
CA ARG A 51 3.77 19.53 -2.35
C ARG A 51 4.29 18.66 -1.21
N ALA A 52 3.47 18.41 -0.20
CA ALA A 52 3.84 17.64 0.98
C ALA A 52 2.73 16.67 1.42
N ILE A 53 3.09 15.41 1.63
CA ILE A 53 2.22 14.36 2.17
C ILE A 53 2.80 13.86 3.49
N LEU A 54 2.00 13.91 4.54
CA LEU A 54 2.31 13.34 5.85
C LEU A 54 1.53 12.05 6.07
N VAL A 55 2.21 10.95 6.42
CA VAL A 55 1.57 9.69 6.79
C VAL A 55 1.65 9.46 8.30
N VAL A 56 0.51 9.25 8.95
CA VAL A 56 0.42 9.10 10.41
C VAL A 56 -0.08 7.71 10.79
N CYS A 57 0.57 7.09 11.77
CA CYS A 57 0.04 5.93 12.49
C CYS A 57 0.34 6.05 13.98
N LYS A 58 -0.11 5.11 14.83
CA LYS A 58 0.21 5.15 16.27
C LYS A 58 1.71 5.20 16.58
N GLY A 59 2.48 4.17 16.21
CA GLY A 59 3.86 4.03 16.67
C GLY A 59 4.95 4.52 15.71
N ASN A 60 4.61 4.83 14.45
CA ASN A 60 5.59 5.13 13.39
C ASN A 60 6.69 4.07 13.19
N ILE A 61 6.41 2.81 13.53
CA ILE A 61 7.34 1.69 13.36
C ILE A 61 6.94 0.70 12.26
N CYS A 62 5.65 0.60 11.91
CA CYS A 62 5.17 -0.43 10.96
C CYS A 62 4.51 0.18 9.71
N ARG A 63 3.32 0.77 9.89
CA ARG A 63 2.45 1.16 8.77
C ARG A 63 2.91 2.44 8.09
N SER A 64 3.07 3.52 8.85
CA SER A 64 3.46 4.80 8.27
C SER A 64 4.86 4.79 7.63
N PRO A 65 5.88 4.08 8.17
CA PRO A 65 7.18 3.93 7.49
C PRO A 65 7.09 3.19 6.15
N LEU A 66 6.31 2.12 6.10
CA LEU A 66 6.10 1.34 4.89
C LEU A 66 5.35 2.15 3.82
N ALA A 67 4.30 2.87 4.24
CA ALA A 67 3.54 3.75 3.36
C ALA A 67 4.39 4.93 2.87
N GLU A 68 5.23 5.54 3.71
CA GLU A 68 6.19 6.58 3.30
C GLU A 68 7.14 6.06 2.23
N ALA A 69 7.79 4.92 2.46
CA ALA A 69 8.72 4.33 1.50
C ALA A 69 8.04 4.01 0.16
N TYR A 70 6.83 3.46 0.21
CA TYR A 70 6.02 3.19 -0.98
C TYR A 70 5.66 4.47 -1.73
N LEU A 71 5.15 5.48 -1.04
CA LEU A 71 4.74 6.75 -1.66
C LEU A 71 5.94 7.49 -2.24
N LYS A 72 7.09 7.52 -1.54
CA LYS A 72 8.37 8.07 -2.05
C LYS A 72 8.78 7.42 -3.37
N ASP A 73 8.67 6.10 -3.45
CA ASP A 73 8.96 5.35 -4.68
C ASP A 73 7.99 5.73 -5.81
N GLN A 74 6.68 5.84 -5.52
CA GLN A 74 5.68 6.23 -6.52
C GLN A 74 5.87 7.66 -7.02
N VAL A 75 6.05 8.66 -6.14
CA VAL A 75 6.24 10.06 -6.57
C VAL A 75 7.52 10.23 -7.37
N LYS A 76 8.60 9.50 -7.01
CA LYS A 76 9.84 9.46 -7.79
C LYS A 76 9.62 8.86 -9.17
N LYS A 77 8.92 7.73 -9.28
CA LYS A 77 8.60 7.08 -10.57
C LYS A 77 7.72 7.96 -11.46
N SER A 78 6.86 8.78 -10.86
CA SER A 78 6.00 9.73 -11.58
C SER A 78 6.68 11.08 -11.88
N GLY A 79 7.90 11.33 -11.40
CA GLY A 79 8.60 12.61 -11.58
C GLY A 79 7.92 13.79 -10.87
N LEU A 80 7.13 13.51 -9.82
CA LEU A 80 6.39 14.54 -9.09
C LEU A 80 7.25 15.14 -7.96
N PRO A 81 7.33 16.46 -7.83
CA PRO A 81 8.11 17.13 -6.78
C PRO A 81 7.31 17.18 -5.46
N ILE A 82 6.90 16.00 -4.97
CA ILE A 82 6.14 15.86 -3.73
C ILE A 82 7.05 15.28 -2.66
N ASP A 83 7.16 16.00 -1.56
CA ASP A 83 7.82 15.52 -0.36
C ASP A 83 6.87 14.60 0.44
N VAL A 84 7.42 13.50 0.94
CA VAL A 84 6.64 12.51 1.69
C VAL A 84 7.40 12.20 2.97
N TYR A 85 6.69 12.23 4.10
CA TYR A 85 7.27 11.92 5.41
C TYR A 85 6.22 11.27 6.31
N SER A 86 6.66 10.64 7.39
CA SER A 86 5.79 9.99 8.35
C SER A 86 6.05 10.37 9.79
N ALA A 87 5.03 10.23 10.62
CA ALA A 87 5.10 10.48 12.05
C ALA A 87 4.22 9.52 12.86
N GLY A 88 4.40 9.53 14.17
CA GLY A 88 3.71 8.67 15.15
C GLY A 88 2.97 9.46 16.22
N LEU A 89 1.74 9.05 16.55
CA LEU A 89 0.96 9.66 17.64
C LEU A 89 1.52 9.30 19.02
N GLU A 90 1.98 8.08 19.19
CA GLU A 90 2.50 7.51 20.44
C GLU A 90 3.85 6.85 20.16
N THR A 91 4.89 7.66 19.99
CA THR A 91 6.24 7.17 19.72
C THR A 91 7.30 8.06 20.32
N SER A 92 8.51 7.53 20.40
CA SER A 92 9.73 8.24 20.76
C SER A 92 10.59 8.44 19.52
N PHE A 93 11.49 9.41 19.51
CA PHE A 93 12.39 9.62 18.38
C PHE A 93 13.41 8.48 18.21
N GLY A 94 13.80 8.17 16.97
CA GLY A 94 15.04 7.45 16.64
C GLY A 94 14.98 5.92 16.57
N LYS A 95 13.83 5.28 16.76
CA LYS A 95 13.71 3.82 16.63
C LYS A 95 13.62 3.41 15.16
N PRO A 96 14.26 2.31 14.74
CA PRO A 96 14.12 1.82 13.38
C PRO A 96 12.70 1.31 13.11
N ALA A 97 12.36 1.11 11.84
CA ALA A 97 11.14 0.41 11.46
C ALA A 97 11.14 -1.01 12.06
N HIS A 98 9.95 -1.54 12.36
CA HIS A 98 9.79 -2.88 12.88
C HIS A 98 10.34 -3.92 11.89
N PRO A 99 11.03 -4.99 12.34
CA PRO A 99 11.66 -5.96 11.44
C PRO A 99 10.72 -6.56 10.39
N LEU A 100 9.48 -6.86 10.76
CA LEU A 100 8.47 -7.34 9.81
C LEU A 100 8.11 -6.30 8.73
N ALA A 101 8.07 -5.01 9.07
CA ALA A 101 7.82 -3.96 8.09
C ALA A 101 9.01 -3.81 7.13
N GLN A 102 10.24 -3.93 7.64
CA GLN A 102 11.44 -3.95 6.80
C GLN A 102 11.43 -5.15 5.84
N LEU A 103 11.08 -6.35 6.34
CA LEU A 103 10.97 -7.56 5.54
C LEU A 103 9.95 -7.41 4.42
N VAL A 104 8.73 -7.00 4.76
CA VAL A 104 7.65 -6.77 3.78
C VAL A 104 8.04 -5.69 2.77
N GLY A 105 8.64 -4.59 3.23
CA GLY A 105 9.15 -3.54 2.35
C GLY A 105 10.19 -4.08 1.37
N THR A 106 11.17 -4.84 1.85
CA THR A 106 12.23 -5.42 1.02
C THR A 106 11.67 -6.40 -0.02
N GLN A 107 10.69 -7.22 0.35
CA GLN A 107 9.98 -8.10 -0.58
C GLN A 107 9.27 -7.32 -1.70
N GLY A 108 8.84 -6.08 -1.42
CA GLY A 108 8.26 -5.16 -2.40
C GLY A 108 9.26 -4.25 -3.10
N GLY A 109 10.57 -4.43 -2.89
CA GLY A 109 11.61 -3.56 -3.47
C GLY A 109 11.74 -2.18 -2.81
N LEU A 110 11.20 -2.00 -1.61
CA LEU A 110 11.26 -0.77 -0.82
C LEU A 110 12.41 -0.81 0.19
N ILE A 111 12.98 0.37 0.46
CA ILE A 111 14.07 0.54 1.41
C ILE A 111 13.53 1.26 2.66
N LEU A 112 13.57 0.59 3.81
CA LEU A 112 13.11 1.12 5.11
C LEU A 112 14.24 1.23 6.16
N ASN A 113 15.46 0.82 5.81
CA ASN A 113 16.58 0.77 6.78
C ASN A 113 17.04 2.16 7.27
N GLN A 114 16.72 3.21 6.52
CA GLN A 114 16.99 4.61 6.89
C GLN A 114 15.86 5.22 7.73
N HIS A 115 14.78 4.49 7.96
CA HIS A 115 13.66 4.99 8.75
C HIS A 115 14.06 5.16 10.21
N ALA A 116 13.68 6.30 10.78
CA ALA A 116 13.74 6.56 12.21
C ALA A 116 12.39 7.09 12.66
N THR A 117 11.86 6.56 13.77
CA THR A 117 10.61 7.05 14.32
C THR A 117 10.70 8.53 14.67
N GLN A 118 9.62 9.25 14.41
CA GLN A 118 9.46 10.64 14.82
C GLN A 118 8.07 10.85 15.42
N PRO A 119 7.95 11.49 16.60
CA PRO A 119 6.66 11.90 17.13
C PRO A 119 5.98 12.93 16.24
N LEU A 120 4.65 12.92 16.21
CA LEU A 120 3.88 13.91 15.48
C LEU A 120 3.97 15.28 16.18
N HIS A 121 4.38 16.29 15.42
CA HIS A 121 4.46 17.68 15.88
C HIS A 121 3.68 18.63 14.97
N LYS A 122 3.32 19.79 15.52
CA LYS A 122 2.45 20.78 14.88
C LYS A 122 3.02 21.25 13.54
N GLU A 123 4.33 21.44 13.46
CA GLU A 123 5.03 21.95 12.28
C GLU A 123 4.93 20.97 11.10
N GLN A 124 4.90 19.66 11.38
CA GLN A 124 4.70 18.64 10.34
C GLN A 124 3.28 18.68 9.79
N VAL A 125 2.29 18.92 10.66
CA VAL A 125 0.88 19.04 10.28
C VAL A 125 0.65 20.29 9.45
N GLU A 126 1.21 21.43 9.86
CA GLU A 126 1.07 22.70 9.15
C GLU A 126 1.77 22.72 7.78
N ARG A 127 2.85 21.94 7.63
CA ARG A 127 3.55 21.80 6.34
C ARG A 127 2.82 20.88 5.36
N ALA A 128 1.98 19.97 5.84
CA ALA A 128 1.35 18.95 4.99
C ALA A 128 0.14 19.51 4.24
N ASP A 129 0.13 19.36 2.92
CA ASP A 129 -1.07 19.63 2.12
C ASP A 129 -2.09 18.49 2.28
N MET A 130 -1.59 17.29 2.56
CA MET A 130 -2.39 16.08 2.73
C MET A 130 -1.87 15.21 3.87
N ILE A 131 -2.77 14.78 4.75
CA ILE A 131 -2.46 13.90 5.88
C ILE A 131 -3.19 12.58 5.70
N LEU A 132 -2.43 11.49 5.60
CA LEU A 132 -2.91 10.13 5.48
C LEU A 132 -2.86 9.42 6.82
N VAL A 133 -4.02 9.18 7.42
CA VAL A 133 -4.12 8.52 8.73
C VAL A 133 -4.38 7.02 8.55
N MET A 134 -3.55 6.19 9.17
CA MET A 134 -3.57 4.73 9.03
C MET A 134 -4.46 4.01 10.05
N GLU A 135 -5.12 4.73 10.96
CA GLU A 135 -5.99 4.19 12.02
C GLU A 135 -7.21 5.09 12.27
N TRP A 136 -8.32 4.48 12.73
CA TRP A 136 -9.60 5.16 13.02
C TRP A 136 -10.05 4.90 14.48
N ARG A 137 -9.14 4.89 15.45
CA ARG A 137 -9.53 4.60 16.84
C ARG A 137 -8.81 5.50 17.83
#